data_AF-A0A8T4U747-F1
#
_entry.id   AF-A0A8T4U747-F1
#
_cell.length_a   1.000
_cell.length_b   1.000
_cell.length_c   1.000
_cell.angle_alpha   90.00
_cell.angle_beta   90.00
_cell.angle_gamma   90.00
#
_symmetry.space_group_name_H-M   'P 1'
#
loop_
_entity.id
_entity.type
_entity.pdbx_description
1 polymer ?
#
loop_
_entity_poly.entity_id
_entity_poly.type
_entity_poly.pdbx_seq_one_letter_code
_entity_poly.pdbx_strand_id
1 'polypeptide(L)'
;MSFRYKEIKRPNGIIIKAPYIPITLKSEKESLDFIGLIDSGADISVIPREAADILGLKIEKEDEATGIGGKAKTSDSHLNIKIQKGHEKYEFRLPIKILLQENSEIPILLGRLEFFDNFNIIFEQSEQRVLLKKITTHFKNQ
;
A
#
# COMPACT_ATOMS: atom_id res chain seq x y z
N MET A 1 -16.06 -1.51 -3.61
CA MET A 1 -16.00 -1.22 -2.16
C MET A 1 -15.66 0.25 -1.87
N SER A 2 -16.02 0.77 -0.69
CA SER A 2 -15.71 2.14 -0.24
C SER A 2 -15.10 2.15 1.17
N PHE A 3 -14.30 3.15 1.53
CA PHE A 3 -13.71 3.29 2.87
C PHE A 3 -13.75 4.75 3.31
N ARG A 4 -14.08 5.01 4.58
CA ARG A 4 -13.93 6.35 5.16
C ARG A 4 -12.45 6.62 5.41
N TYR A 5 -12.04 7.86 5.25
CA TYR A 5 -10.70 8.28 5.59
C TYR A 5 -10.46 8.08 7.09
N LYS A 6 -9.22 7.73 7.41
CA LYS A 6 -8.76 7.55 8.79
C LYS A 6 -8.17 8.86 9.31
N GLU A 7 -8.50 9.20 10.55
CA GLU A 7 -7.85 10.28 11.28
C GLU A 7 -6.43 9.87 11.67
N ILE A 8 -5.46 10.70 11.30
CA ILE A 8 -4.04 10.53 11.58
C ILE A 8 -3.54 11.79 12.29
N LYS A 9 -2.94 11.60 13.45
CA LYS A 9 -2.26 12.68 14.17
C LYS A 9 -0.82 12.75 13.69
N ARG A 10 -0.43 13.89 13.11
CA ARG A 10 0.94 14.16 12.68
C ARG A 10 1.82 14.53 13.88
N PRO A 11 3.17 14.44 13.77
CA PRO A 11 4.08 14.80 14.86
C PRO A 11 3.88 16.22 15.41
N ASN A 12 3.48 17.16 14.56
CA ASN A 12 3.17 18.54 14.95
C ASN A 12 1.79 18.72 15.63
N GLY A 13 1.07 17.63 15.92
CA GLY A 13 -0.24 17.63 16.57
C GLY A 13 -1.43 17.85 15.64
N ILE A 14 -1.21 18.18 14.36
CA ILE A 14 -2.28 18.37 13.38
C ILE A 14 -2.97 17.02 13.10
N ILE A 15 -4.29 17.01 13.19
CA ILE A 15 -5.11 15.87 12.79
C ILE A 15 -5.48 16.04 11.32
N ILE A 16 -5.11 15.06 10.50
CA ILE A 16 -5.52 14.98 9.10
C ILE A 16 -6.39 13.75 8.88
N LYS A 17 -7.25 13.78 7.87
CA LYS A 17 -7.98 12.59 7.41
C LYS A 17 -7.42 12.15 6.06
N ALA A 18 -7.05 10.88 5.98
CA ALA A 18 -6.34 10.33 4.82
C ALA A 18 -6.92 8.98 4.37
N PRO A 19 -6.74 8.60 3.08
CA PRO A 19 -7.32 7.42 2.45
C PRO A 19 -6.60 6.12 2.85
N TYR A 20 -6.59 5.81 4.14
CA TYR A 20 -6.11 4.52 4.64
C TYR A 20 -7.19 3.46 4.52
N ILE A 21 -6.81 2.26 4.05
CA ILE A 21 -7.70 1.10 3.95
C ILE A 21 -7.12 -0.08 4.73
N PRO A 22 -7.97 -0.95 5.31
CA PRO A 22 -7.52 -2.21 5.86
C PRO A 22 -7.08 -3.15 4.72
N ILE A 23 -5.92 -3.78 4.91
CA ILE A 23 -5.35 -4.75 3.97
C ILE A 23 -4.82 -5.94 4.78
N THR A 24 -4.80 -7.12 4.19
CA THR A 24 -3.97 -8.22 4.68
C THR A 24 -2.79 -8.36 3.73
N LEU A 25 -1.57 -8.35 4.26
CA LEU A 25 -0.36 -8.69 3.52
C LEU A 25 0.05 -10.11 3.90
N LYS A 26 0.33 -10.92 2.88
CA LYS A 26 0.69 -12.33 3.03
C LYS A 26 2.00 -12.62 2.31
N SER A 27 2.96 -13.14 3.07
CA SER A 27 4.18 -13.75 2.57
C SER A 27 4.04 -15.28 2.54
N GLU A 28 5.12 -15.98 2.20
CA GLU A 28 5.17 -17.45 2.33
C GLU A 28 5.10 -17.93 3.78
N LYS A 29 5.47 -17.08 4.75
CA LYS A 29 5.57 -17.46 6.17
C LYS A 29 4.40 -16.94 7.00
N GLU A 30 3.97 -15.71 6.72
CA GLU A 30 3.08 -14.95 7.59
C GLU A 30 1.94 -14.31 6.81
N SER A 31 0.82 -14.07 7.49
CA SER A 31 -0.34 -13.37 6.95
C SER A 31 -0.92 -12.45 8.01
N LEU A 32 -0.78 -11.14 7.81
CA LEU A 32 -1.07 -10.14 8.84
C LEU A 32 -1.88 -8.97 8.29
N ASP A 33 -2.73 -8.44 9.17
CA ASP A 33 -3.58 -7.30 8.87
C ASP A 33 -2.85 -5.98 9.16
N PHE A 34 -2.94 -5.06 8.20
CA PHE A 34 -2.33 -3.74 8.24
C PHE A 34 -3.33 -2.67 7.80
N ILE A 35 -2.90 -1.41 7.93
CA ILE A 35 -3.53 -0.27 7.29
C ILE A 35 -2.56 0.29 6.23
N GLY A 36 -3.00 0.34 4.98
CA GLY A 36 -2.23 0.91 3.88
C GLY A 36 -2.80 2.26 3.46
N LEU A 37 -1.92 3.25 3.26
CA LEU A 37 -2.26 4.52 2.62
C LEU A 37 -2.30 4.33 1.11
N ILE A 38 -3.41 4.65 0.46
CA ILE A 38 -3.43 4.71 -1.00
C ILE A 38 -2.71 5.98 -1.45
N ASP A 39 -1.63 5.82 -2.21
CA ASP A 39 -0.73 6.92 -2.59
C ASP A 39 -0.46 6.89 -4.10
N SER A 40 -1.11 7.80 -4.83
CA SER A 40 -0.91 7.93 -6.27
C SER A 40 0.44 8.55 -6.65
N GLY A 41 1.17 9.11 -5.68
CA GLY A 41 2.50 9.70 -5.85
C GLY A 41 3.64 8.69 -5.72
N ALA A 42 3.35 7.43 -5.36
CA ALA A 42 4.32 6.35 -5.33
C ALA A 42 4.12 5.42 -6.54
N ASP A 43 5.15 5.22 -7.37
CA ASP A 43 5.07 4.33 -8.53
C ASP A 43 4.88 2.86 -8.15
N ILE A 44 5.48 2.45 -7.03
CA ILE A 44 5.43 1.10 -6.48
C ILE A 44 5.03 1.16 -5.01
N SER A 45 4.38 0.11 -4.51
CA SER A 45 4.02 0.03 -3.10
C SER A 45 5.26 -0.08 -2.22
N VAL A 46 5.21 0.52 -1.03
CA VAL A 46 6.34 0.60 -0.11
C VAL A 46 5.91 0.08 1.26
N ILE A 47 6.75 -0.75 1.89
CA ILE A 47 6.54 -1.16 3.28
C ILE A 47 7.75 -0.77 4.14
N PRO A 48 7.52 -0.40 5.41
CA PRO A 48 8.61 -0.14 6.35
C PRO A 48 9.33 -1.45 6.72
N ARG A 49 10.58 -1.33 7.18
CA ARG A 49 11.44 -2.49 7.52
C ARG A 49 10.78 -3.41 8.52
N GLU A 50 10.13 -2.83 9.53
CA GLU A 50 9.49 -3.54 10.63
C GLU A 50 8.35 -4.44 10.10
N ALA A 51 7.57 -3.95 9.13
CA ALA A 51 6.53 -4.77 8.50
C ALA A 51 7.14 -5.92 7.68
N ALA A 52 8.26 -5.68 6.99
CA ALA A 52 8.96 -6.71 6.23
C ALA A 52 9.55 -7.80 7.15
N ASP A 53 10.13 -7.41 8.27
CA ASP A 53 10.71 -8.32 9.27
C ASP A 53 9.62 -9.20 9.90
N ILE A 54 8.49 -8.61 10.30
CA ILE A 54 7.34 -9.35 10.83
C ILE A 54 6.79 -10.32 9.77
N LEU A 55 6.73 -9.90 8.49
CA LEU A 55 6.33 -10.78 7.39
C LEU A 55 7.40 -11.80 6.98
N GLY A 56 8.57 -11.79 7.64
CA GLY A 56 9.67 -12.73 7.42
C GLY A 56 10.33 -12.62 6.04
N LEU A 57 10.25 -11.44 5.41
CA LEU A 57 10.85 -11.16 4.11
C LEU A 57 12.37 -11.05 4.22
N LYS A 58 13.05 -11.43 3.14
CA LYS A 58 14.51 -11.33 3.04
C LYS A 58 14.89 -10.05 2.30
N ILE A 59 15.97 -9.44 2.74
CA ILE A 59 16.66 -8.39 1.99
C ILE A 59 17.67 -9.08 1.09
N GLU A 60 17.44 -9.05 -0.21
CA GLU A 60 18.29 -9.75 -1.18
C GLU A 60 19.26 -8.82 -1.87
N LYS A 61 18.77 -7.65 -2.30
CA LYS A 61 19.56 -6.66 -3.05
C LYS A 61 19.16 -5.26 -2.64
N GLU A 62 20.15 -4.46 -2.26
CA GLU A 62 19.95 -3.02 -2.04
C GLU A 62 19.69 -2.31 -3.38
N ASP A 63 18.70 -1.45 -3.37
CA ASP A 63 18.31 -0.55 -4.45
C ASP A 63 17.98 0.83 -3.87
N GLU A 64 17.67 1.80 -4.71
CA GLU A 64 17.37 3.18 -4.29
C GLU A 64 16.00 3.64 -4.80
N ALA A 65 15.19 4.18 -3.89
CA ALA A 65 13.98 4.92 -4.22
C ALA A 65 14.23 6.42 -4.06
N THR A 66 13.64 7.24 -4.94
CA THR A 66 13.74 8.71 -4.88
C THR A 66 12.35 9.30 -4.69
N GLY A 67 12.24 10.32 -3.83
CA GLY A 67 11.02 11.09 -3.63
C GLY A 67 11.33 12.50 -3.13
N ILE A 68 10.29 13.22 -2.70
CA ILE A 68 10.44 14.61 -2.20
C ILE A 68 11.39 14.69 -1.00
N GLY A 69 11.44 13.64 -0.16
CA GLY A 69 12.37 13.54 0.97
C GLY A 69 13.82 13.21 0.60
N GLY A 70 14.15 13.07 -0.69
CA GLY A 70 15.45 12.65 -1.18
C GLY A 70 15.49 11.17 -1.55
N LYS A 71 16.65 10.55 -1.35
CA LYS A 71 16.93 9.15 -1.70
C LYS A 71 16.81 8.26 -0.47
N ALA A 72 16.24 7.08 -0.64
CA ALA A 72 16.11 6.06 0.40
C ALA A 72 16.61 4.72 -0.10
N LYS A 73 17.36 4.01 0.74
CA LYS A 73 17.79 2.64 0.47
C LYS A 73 16.60 1.69 0.60
N THR A 74 16.46 0.80 -0.37
CA THR A 74 15.34 -0.14 -0.48
C THR A 74 15.80 -1.54 -0.87
N SER A 75 14.90 -2.52 -0.79
CA SER A 75 15.07 -3.84 -1.42
C SER A 75 13.77 -4.23 -2.08
N ASP A 76 13.86 -4.83 -3.26
CA ASP A 76 12.69 -5.37 -3.96
C ASP A 76 12.16 -6.64 -3.29
N SER A 77 10.84 -6.79 -3.29
CA SER A 77 10.18 -8.03 -2.90
C SER A 77 8.76 -8.11 -3.50
N HIS A 78 8.03 -9.16 -3.14
CA HIS A 78 6.64 -9.35 -3.53
C HIS A 78 5.83 -9.92 -2.37
N LEU A 79 4.58 -9.51 -2.28
CA LEU A 79 3.60 -10.03 -1.32
C LEU A 79 2.29 -10.33 -2.02
N ASN A 80 1.46 -11.21 -1.45
CA ASN A 80 0.05 -11.25 -1.81
C ASN A 80 -0.69 -10.24 -0.94
N ILE A 81 -1.49 -9.38 -1.57
CA ILE A 81 -2.36 -8.44 -0.87
C ILE A 81 -3.80 -8.92 -0.98
N LYS A 82 -4.53 -8.88 0.13
CA LYS A 82 -5.98 -9.11 0.19
C LYS A 82 -6.66 -7.86 0.70
N ILE A 83 -7.71 -7.44 0.00
CA ILE A 83 -8.58 -6.32 0.38
C ILE A 83 -10.00 -6.85 0.49
N GLN A 84 -10.67 -6.57 1.60
CA GLN A 84 -11.97 -7.14 1.92
C GLN A 84 -12.88 -6.09 2.56
N LYS A 85 -14.12 -6.02 2.09
CA LYS A 85 -15.19 -5.28 2.77
C LYS A 85 -16.56 -5.91 2.47
N GLY A 86 -17.24 -6.38 3.51
CA GLY A 86 -18.50 -7.11 3.35
C GLY A 86 -18.29 -8.36 2.49
N HIS A 87 -19.06 -8.50 1.41
CA HIS A 87 -18.95 -9.61 0.46
C HIS A 87 -17.90 -9.39 -0.64
N GLU A 88 -17.37 -8.18 -0.79
CA GLU A 88 -16.33 -7.89 -1.78
C GLU A 88 -14.96 -8.29 -1.23
N LYS A 89 -14.28 -9.23 -1.91
CA LYS A 89 -12.90 -9.66 -1.61
C LYS A 89 -12.08 -9.64 -2.90
N TYR A 90 -10.89 -9.06 -2.84
CA TYR A 90 -9.90 -9.06 -3.91
C TYR A 90 -8.55 -9.52 -3.38
N GLU A 91 -7.85 -10.33 -4.16
CA GLU A 91 -6.54 -10.87 -3.81
C GLU A 91 -5.67 -10.91 -5.06
N PHE A 92 -4.46 -10.36 -4.97
CA PHE A 92 -3.51 -10.30 -6.09
C PHE A 92 -2.07 -10.15 -5.55
N ARG A 93 -1.09 -10.39 -6.43
CA ARG A 93 0.33 -10.23 -6.10
C ARG A 93 0.74 -8.77 -6.27
N LEU A 94 1.49 -8.25 -5.31
CA LEU A 94 1.92 -6.86 -5.23
C LEU A 94 3.46 -6.81 -5.21
N PRO A 95 4.12 -6.20 -6.21
CA PRO A 95 5.52 -5.83 -6.12
C PRO A 95 5.66 -4.70 -5.10
N ILE A 96 6.69 -4.79 -4.26
CA ILE A 96 6.93 -3.83 -3.18
C ILE A 96 8.40 -3.46 -3.07
N LYS A 97 8.65 -2.23 -2.60
CA LYS A 97 9.94 -1.82 -2.05
C LYS A 97 9.90 -1.93 -0.52
N ILE A 98 10.86 -2.63 0.06
CA ILE A 98 11.12 -2.62 1.50
C ILE A 98 12.03 -1.43 1.77
N LEU A 99 11.62 -0.49 2.63
CA LEU A 99 12.53 0.56 3.11
C LEU A 99 13.55 -0.05 4.07
N LEU A 100 14.84 0.20 3.82
CA LEU A 100 15.92 -0.33 4.66
C LEU A 100 16.30 0.59 5.82
N GLN A 101 15.79 1.82 5.82
CA GLN A 101 15.95 2.74 6.94
C GLN A 101 15.12 2.26 8.14
N GLU A 102 15.80 1.99 9.25
CA GLU A 102 15.15 1.64 10.51
C GLU A 102 14.40 2.84 11.11
N ASN A 103 13.30 2.56 11.83
CA ASN A 103 12.48 3.58 12.49
C ASN A 103 11.92 4.63 11.53
N SER A 104 11.69 4.25 10.26
CA SER A 104 10.98 5.14 9.35
C SER A 104 9.53 5.26 9.80
N GLU A 105 9.05 6.48 10.08
CA GLU A 105 7.64 6.74 10.40
C GLU A 105 6.72 6.64 9.16
N ILE A 106 7.20 5.99 8.10
CA ILE A 106 6.50 5.88 6.82
C ILE A 106 5.44 4.77 6.95
N PRO A 107 4.16 5.07 6.68
CA PRO A 107 3.13 4.06 6.64
C PRO A 107 3.36 3.11 5.46
N ILE A 108 2.69 1.96 5.45
CA ILE A 108 2.59 1.17 4.22
C ILE A 108 1.93 2.03 3.14
N LEU A 109 2.62 2.21 2.02
CA LEU A 109 2.13 2.94 0.84
C LEU A 109 1.65 1.93 -0.19
N LEU A 110 0.44 2.12 -0.69
CA LEU A 110 -0.12 1.37 -1.81
C LEU A 110 0.06 2.25 -3.05
N GLY A 111 1.14 1.98 -3.78
CA GLY A 111 1.55 2.73 -4.98
C GLY A 111 0.90 2.21 -6.26
N ARG A 112 1.26 2.78 -7.41
CA ARG A 112 0.56 2.58 -8.69
C ARG A 112 0.62 1.15 -9.21
N LEU A 113 1.83 0.58 -9.32
CA LEU A 113 2.07 -0.72 -9.95
C LEU A 113 1.27 -1.83 -9.26
N GLU A 114 0.50 -2.57 -10.06
CA GLU A 114 -0.48 -3.61 -9.70
C GLU A 114 -1.68 -3.10 -8.88
N PHE A 115 -1.51 -2.28 -7.85
CA PHE A 115 -2.65 -1.84 -7.03
C PHE A 115 -3.62 -0.95 -7.83
N PHE A 116 -3.11 0.08 -8.51
CA PHE A 116 -3.96 0.97 -9.32
C PHE A 116 -4.39 0.30 -10.63
N ASP A 117 -3.61 -0.66 -11.12
CA ASP A 117 -4.00 -1.45 -12.30
C ASP A 117 -5.20 -2.35 -12.01
N ASN A 118 -5.39 -2.73 -10.75
CA ASN A 118 -6.50 -3.56 -10.32
C ASN A 118 -7.80 -2.77 -10.07
N PHE A 119 -7.73 -1.45 -9.81
CA PHE A 119 -8.87 -0.64 -9.37
C PHE A 119 -8.96 0.73 -10.03
N ASN A 120 -10.18 1.13 -10.41
CA ASN A 120 -10.52 2.53 -10.53
C ASN A 120 -10.68 3.10 -9.12
N ILE A 121 -9.81 4.05 -8.76
CA ILE A 121 -9.74 4.63 -7.42
C ILE A 121 -10.27 6.06 -7.46
N ILE A 122 -11.25 6.36 -6.60
CA ILE A 122 -11.86 7.69 -6.51
C ILE A 122 -11.69 8.22 -5.09
N PHE A 123 -11.01 9.36 -4.97
CA PHE A 123 -10.84 10.10 -3.72
C PHE A 123 -11.91 11.19 -3.62
N GLU A 124 -12.87 11.01 -2.73
CA GLU A 124 -13.89 12.02 -2.46
C GLU A 124 -13.53 12.79 -1.20
N GLN A 125 -12.73 13.86 -1.38
CA GLN A 125 -12.20 14.66 -0.27
C GLN A 125 -13.30 15.32 0.57
N SER A 126 -14.34 15.87 -0.08
CA SER A 126 -15.48 16.51 0.61
C SER A 126 -16.22 15.52 1.50
N GLU A 127 -16.36 14.27 1.04
CA GLU A 127 -17.02 13.18 1.75
C GLU A 127 -16.07 12.36 2.65
N GLN A 128 -14.78 12.69 2.64
CA GLN A 128 -13.73 12.00 3.39
C GLN A 128 -13.80 10.48 3.18
N ARG A 129 -13.90 10.04 1.92
CA ARG A 129 -13.96 8.61 1.57
C ARG A 129 -13.20 8.30 0.29
N VAL A 130 -12.72 7.06 0.19
CA VAL A 130 -12.14 6.50 -1.03
C VAL A 130 -13.00 5.36 -1.54
N LEU A 131 -13.18 5.27 -2.85
CA LEU A 131 -13.87 4.17 -3.52
C LEU A 131 -12.87 3.36 -4.34
N LEU A 132 -12.95 2.04 -4.21
CA LEU A 132 -12.24 1.08 -5.06
C LEU A 132 -13.28 0.35 -5.90
N LYS A 133 -13.25 0.57 -7.21
CA LYS A 133 -14.06 -0.17 -8.19
C LYS A 133 -13.13 -1.09 -8.95
N LYS A 134 -13.31 -2.41 -8.80
CA LYS A 134 -12.49 -3.39 -9.51
C LYS A 134 -12.57 -3.14 -11.02
N ILE A 135 -11.41 -3.09 -11.65
CA ILE A 135 -11.33 -3.07 -13.11
C ILE A 135 -11.56 -4.51 -13.56
N THR A 136 -12.73 -4.74 -14.14
CA THR A 136 -13.05 -5.96 -14.87
C THR A 136 -12.61 -5.74 -16.31
N THR A 137 -11.37 -6.05 -16.65
CA THR A 137 -10.94 -5.95 -18.05
C THR A 137 -11.68 -7.02 -18.86
N HIS A 138 -12.69 -6.59 -19.63
CA HIS A 138 -13.14 -7.30 -20.85
C HIS A 138 -12.33 -6.73 -22.02
N PHE A 139 -11.08 -7.19 -22.15
CA PHE A 139 -10.38 -7.18 -23.42
C PHE A 139 -9.63 -8.51 -23.54
N LYS A 140 -10.35 -9.50 -24.08
CA LYS A 140 -9.72 -10.43 -25.02
C LYS A 140 -9.46 -9.63 -26.30
N ASN A 141 -8.34 -9.95 -26.98
CA ASN A 141 -7.93 -9.51 -28.33
C ASN A 141 -7.06 -8.23 -28.29
N GLN A 142 -5.83 -8.18 -28.79
CA GLN A 142 -5.04 -9.03 -29.71
C GLN A 142 -3.57 -9.02 -29.28
#